data_AF-A0A534PXJ7-F1
#
_entry.id   AF-A0A534PXJ7-F1
#
_cell.length_a   1.000
_cell.length_b   1.000
_cell.length_c   1.000
_cell.angle_alpha   90.00
_cell.angle_beta   90.00
_cell.angle_gamma   90.00
#
_symmetry.space_group_name_H-M   'P 1'
#
loop_
_entity.id
_entity.type
_entity.pdbx_description
1 polymer ?
#
loop_
_entity_poly.entity_id
_entity_poly.type
_entity_poly.pdbx_seq_one_letter_code
_entity_poly.pdbx_strand_id
1 'polypeptide(L)'
;MGCRDAIEGERRPLRLVSFEHDLGSLRLALRNATRFPHLHRAGPNDILRSGEWRSPGSAVVWTLLEGDFGARLAEAPPPDVILYDPFSARTDTEMWTLECFDRVFAACGEHDTELFTYSASTSVRAALLAAGFVVGRGVPTGTKAETTLAMTPSAALRSVARGRVLLGTEWLERWRRSDARVPSDVPVDGHAVFVERIMGLAQFRGASEPA
;
A
#
# COMPACT_ATOMS: atom_id res chain seq x y z
N MET A 1 21.61 -16.73 -9.70
CA MET A 1 20.40 -17.55 -9.86
C MET A 1 19.32 -16.62 -10.42
N GLY A 2 19.12 -16.66 -11.74
CA GLY A 2 18.25 -15.71 -12.42
C GLY A 2 16.80 -16.17 -12.32
N CYS A 3 15.94 -15.36 -11.72
CA CYS A 3 14.49 -15.51 -11.89
C CYS A 3 14.18 -15.15 -13.35
N ARG A 4 14.17 -16.18 -14.20
CA ARG A 4 13.69 -16.12 -15.59
C ARG A 4 12.82 -17.34 -15.79
N ASP A 5 11.77 -17.43 -14.99
CA ASP A 5 10.64 -18.27 -15.38
C ASP A 5 9.99 -17.55 -16.56
N ALA A 6 10.10 -18.16 -17.73
CA ALA A 6 9.46 -17.66 -18.93
C ALA A 6 7.94 -17.73 -18.69
N ILE A 7 7.32 -16.58 -18.42
CA ILE A 7 5.87 -16.48 -18.40
C ILE A 7 5.41 -16.62 -19.86
N GLU A 8 4.87 -17.78 -20.20
CA GLU A 8 4.22 -18.05 -21.49
C GLU A 8 2.89 -17.29 -21.57
N GLY A 9 2.71 -16.47 -22.61
CA GLY A 9 1.49 -15.68 -22.85
C GLY A 9 1.73 -14.30 -23.47
N GLU A 10 0.67 -13.64 -23.94
CA GLU A 10 0.73 -12.23 -24.33
C GLU A 10 1.19 -11.37 -23.15
N ARG A 11 2.35 -10.72 -23.31
CA ARG A 11 2.91 -9.87 -22.26
C ARG A 11 2.17 -8.55 -22.21
N ARG A 12 1.27 -8.42 -21.22
CA ARG A 12 0.67 -7.13 -20.89
C ARG A 12 1.77 -6.14 -20.46
N PRO A 13 1.69 -4.87 -20.88
CA PRO A 13 2.63 -3.85 -20.42
C PRO A 13 2.56 -3.67 -18.91
N LEU A 14 3.72 -3.48 -18.27
CA LEU A 14 3.83 -3.16 -16.84
C LEU A 14 4.31 -1.72 -16.70
N ARG A 15 3.53 -0.90 -15.99
CA ARG A 15 3.94 0.44 -15.57
C ARG A 15 4.22 0.41 -14.07
N LEU A 16 5.46 0.69 -13.68
CA LEU A 16 5.85 0.87 -12.29
C LEU A 16 6.06 2.36 -12.04
N VAL A 17 5.43 2.89 -11.00
CA VAL A 17 5.67 4.25 -10.51
C VAL A 17 6.15 4.15 -9.07
N SER A 18 7.32 4.72 -8.79
CA SER A 18 7.91 4.78 -7.46
C SER A 18 7.99 6.23 -7.00
N PHE A 19 7.77 6.45 -5.71
CA PHE A 19 7.96 7.73 -5.05
C PHE A 19 9.17 7.62 -4.13
N GLU A 20 10.03 8.63 -4.14
CA GLU A 20 11.18 8.68 -3.23
C GLU A 20 11.49 10.12 -2.87
N HIS A 21 11.61 10.40 -1.58
CA HIS A 21 11.92 11.72 -1.08
C HIS A 21 13.44 11.97 -1.08
N ASP A 22 14.23 10.96 -0.72
CA ASP A 22 15.69 11.07 -0.61
C ASP A 22 16.41 9.92 -1.34
N LEU A 23 16.93 10.25 -2.53
CA LEU A 23 17.75 9.32 -3.34
C LEU A 23 19.17 9.13 -2.79
N GLY A 24 19.54 9.73 -1.65
CA GLY A 24 20.87 9.61 -1.03
C GLY A 24 21.29 8.15 -0.82
N SER A 25 20.39 7.31 -0.33
CA SER A 25 20.67 5.88 -0.12
C SER A 25 20.91 5.14 -1.43
N LEU A 26 20.11 5.40 -2.47
CA LEU A 26 20.30 4.80 -3.79
C LEU A 26 21.63 5.28 -4.43
N ARG A 27 21.92 6.58 -4.36
CA ARG A 27 23.18 7.18 -4.83
C ARG A 27 24.38 6.53 -4.12
N LEU A 28 24.31 6.34 -2.80
CA LEU A 28 25.35 5.69 -2.02
C LEU A 28 25.54 4.21 -2.42
N ALA A 29 24.43 3.48 -2.59
CA ALA A 29 24.46 2.07 -2.99
C ALA A 29 25.06 1.90 -4.39
N LEU A 30 24.74 2.78 -5.34
CA LEU A 30 25.30 2.76 -6.70
C LEU A 30 26.79 3.11 -6.73
N ARG A 31 27.25 4.06 -5.89
CA ARG A 31 28.70 4.32 -5.71
C ARG A 31 29.46 3.09 -5.19
N ASN A 32 28.76 2.19 -4.51
CA ASN A 32 29.29 0.95 -3.96
C ASN A 32 28.70 -0.29 -4.66
N ALA A 33 28.33 -0.17 -5.94
CA ALA A 33 27.57 -1.20 -6.66
C ALA A 33 28.20 -2.60 -6.60
N THR A 34 29.53 -2.69 -6.49
CA THR A 34 30.25 -3.97 -6.34
C THR A 34 29.80 -4.80 -5.13
N ARG A 35 29.22 -4.16 -4.10
CA ARG A 35 28.64 -4.82 -2.91
C ARG A 35 27.18 -5.24 -3.09
N PHE A 36 26.53 -4.77 -4.16
CA PHE A 36 25.10 -4.94 -4.42
C PHE A 36 24.88 -5.51 -5.83
N PRO A 37 24.99 -6.85 -6.01
CA PRO A 37 24.89 -7.47 -7.33
C PRO A 37 23.60 -7.15 -8.12
N HIS A 38 22.51 -6.83 -7.41
CA HIS A 38 21.23 -6.42 -8.02
C HIS A 38 21.28 -5.03 -8.67
N LEU A 39 22.24 -4.18 -8.29
CA LEU A 39 22.45 -2.84 -8.88
C LEU A 39 23.34 -2.85 -10.12
N HIS A 40 23.90 -4.00 -10.51
CA HIS A 40 24.77 -4.11 -11.71
C HIS A 40 24.00 -3.97 -13.04
N ARG A 41 22.66 -3.90 -13.01
CA ARG A 41 21.83 -3.73 -14.21
C ARG A 41 21.68 -2.23 -14.54
N ALA A 42 21.32 -1.93 -15.78
CA ALA A 42 21.16 -0.54 -16.24
C ALA A 42 20.02 0.21 -15.53
N GLY A 43 18.93 -0.49 -15.16
CA GLY A 43 17.72 0.10 -14.58
C GLY A 43 17.97 1.11 -13.44
N PRO A 44 18.65 0.72 -12.35
CA PRO A 44 18.95 1.62 -11.24
C PRO A 44 19.80 2.86 -11.60
N ASN A 45 20.69 2.77 -12.59
CA ASN A 45 21.47 3.93 -13.02
C ASN A 45 20.65 4.85 -13.93
N ASP A 46 19.88 4.29 -14.85
CA ASP A 46 19.04 5.05 -15.77
C ASP A 46 17.91 5.76 -15.01
N ILE A 47 17.22 5.09 -14.09
CA ILE A 47 16.16 5.70 -13.28
C ILE A 47 16.68 6.89 -12.46
N LEU A 48 17.90 6.78 -11.90
CA LEU A 48 18.53 7.87 -11.14
C LEU A 48 18.93 9.05 -12.03
N ARG A 49 19.26 8.81 -13.31
CA ARG A 49 19.69 9.86 -14.24
C ARG A 49 18.51 10.57 -14.90
N SER A 50 17.49 9.83 -15.34
CA SER A 50 16.38 10.35 -16.16
C SER A 50 15.02 10.37 -15.47
N GLY A 51 14.89 9.80 -14.27
CA GLY A 51 13.57 9.62 -13.63
C GLY A 51 12.67 8.60 -14.33
N GLU A 52 13.13 8.01 -15.43
CA GLU A 52 12.44 6.96 -16.16
C GLU A 52 13.44 5.91 -16.65
N TRP A 53 13.05 4.64 -16.61
CA TRP A 53 13.73 3.53 -17.25
C TRP A 53 12.75 2.67 -18.04
N ARG A 54 13.18 2.20 -19.21
CA ARG A 54 12.41 1.27 -20.06
C ARG A 54 13.19 0.00 -20.25
N SER A 55 12.53 -1.14 -20.08
CA SER A 55 13.18 -2.43 -20.25
C SER A 55 13.47 -2.71 -21.74
N PRO A 56 14.71 -3.08 -22.11
CA PRO A 56 15.01 -3.52 -23.46
C PRO A 56 14.27 -4.83 -23.77
N GLY A 57 13.44 -4.83 -24.82
CA GLY A 57 12.75 -6.04 -25.29
C GLY A 57 11.58 -6.49 -24.43
N SER A 58 11.09 -5.67 -23.49
CA SER A 58 9.82 -5.92 -22.79
C SER A 58 9.04 -4.63 -22.58
N ALA A 59 7.72 -4.75 -22.39
CA ALA A 59 6.83 -3.61 -22.22
C ALA A 59 6.79 -3.11 -20.77
N VAL A 60 7.96 -3.00 -20.11
CA VAL A 60 8.08 -2.49 -18.74
C VAL A 60 8.59 -1.04 -18.78
N VAL A 61 7.84 -0.14 -18.17
CA VAL A 61 8.22 1.27 -17.95
C VAL A 61 8.24 1.52 -16.45
N TRP A 62 9.37 2.04 -15.94
CA TRP A 62 9.52 2.45 -14.56
C TRP A 62 9.73 3.97 -14.50
N THR A 63 8.84 4.67 -13.80
CA THR A 63 8.94 6.11 -13.53
C THR A 63 9.24 6.32 -12.04
N LEU A 64 10.16 7.23 -11.74
CA LEU A 64 10.51 7.67 -10.40
C LEU A 64 10.07 9.11 -10.22
N LEU A 65 9.22 9.35 -9.24
CA LEU A 65 8.77 10.68 -8.83
C LEU A 65 9.58 11.08 -7.57
N GLU A 66 10.67 11.81 -7.79
CA GLU A 66 11.52 12.35 -6.70
C GLU A 66 10.83 13.55 -6.04
N GLY A 67 10.75 13.54 -4.71
CA GLY A 67 10.21 14.61 -3.89
C GLY A 67 9.19 14.16 -2.84
N ASP A 68 8.46 15.12 -2.28
CA ASP A 68 7.40 14.86 -1.31
C ASP A 68 6.27 14.01 -1.90
N PHE A 69 5.90 12.92 -1.21
CA PHE A 69 4.87 11.99 -1.70
C PHE A 69 3.52 12.69 -1.88
N GLY A 70 3.10 13.51 -0.91
CA GLY A 70 1.82 14.20 -0.93
C GLY A 70 1.68 15.15 -2.12
N ALA A 71 2.76 15.86 -2.47
CA ALA A 71 2.80 16.76 -3.61
C ALA A 71 2.84 16.03 -4.96
N ARG A 72 3.47 14.85 -5.02
CA ARG A 72 3.69 14.11 -6.28
C ARG A 72 2.61 13.08 -6.59
N LEU A 73 1.82 12.63 -5.61
CA LEU A 73 0.85 11.53 -5.75
C LEU A 73 -0.09 11.69 -6.96
N ALA A 74 -0.59 12.91 -7.20
CA ALA A 74 -1.51 13.20 -8.29
C ALA A 74 -0.90 13.08 -9.71
N GLU A 75 0.43 12.98 -9.82
CA GLU A 75 1.12 12.79 -11.11
C GLU A 75 1.14 11.32 -11.55
N ALA A 76 0.89 10.39 -10.62
CA ALA A 76 0.77 8.98 -10.94
C ALA A 76 -0.61 8.67 -11.54
N PRO A 77 -0.68 7.74 -12.51
CA PRO A 77 -1.97 7.23 -12.96
C PRO A 77 -2.65 6.42 -11.84
N PRO A 78 -3.98 6.24 -11.89
CA PRO A 78 -4.66 5.31 -11.02
C PRO A 78 -4.02 3.91 -11.06
N PRO A 79 -3.64 3.34 -9.89
CA PRO A 79 -2.90 2.08 -9.84
C PRO A 79 -3.82 0.86 -9.80
N ASP A 80 -3.39 -0.25 -10.41
CA ASP A 80 -3.99 -1.57 -10.16
C ASP A 80 -3.54 -2.14 -8.80
N VAL A 81 -2.29 -1.86 -8.42
CA VAL A 81 -1.65 -2.36 -7.20
C VAL A 81 -0.80 -1.27 -6.56
N ILE A 82 -0.91 -1.13 -5.25
CA ILE A 82 -0.08 -0.24 -4.43
C ILE A 82 0.76 -1.09 -3.47
N LEU A 83 2.08 -0.90 -3.51
CA LEU A 83 2.99 -1.42 -2.49
C LEU A 83 3.33 -0.27 -1.53
N TYR A 84 2.68 -0.28 -0.37
CA TYR A 84 2.76 0.81 0.61
C TYR A 84 3.79 0.48 1.69
N ASP A 85 5.02 0.95 1.49
CA ASP A 85 6.18 0.61 2.30
C ASP A 85 7.02 1.83 2.77
N PRO A 86 6.41 2.86 3.39
CA PRO A 86 7.19 3.90 4.06
C PRO A 86 7.80 3.35 5.36
N PHE A 87 8.71 4.12 5.96
CA PHE A 87 9.23 3.78 7.29
C PHE A 87 8.09 3.66 8.31
N SER A 88 8.37 3.02 9.44
CA SER A 88 7.36 2.76 10.47
C SER A 88 6.61 4.02 10.88
N ALA A 89 5.35 3.90 11.33
CA ALA A 89 4.53 5.04 11.76
C ALA A 89 5.16 5.93 12.85
N ARG A 90 6.14 5.41 13.60
CA ARG A 90 6.92 6.21 14.56
C ARG A 90 7.99 7.07 13.89
N THR A 91 8.52 6.60 12.77
CA THR A 91 9.60 7.26 12.01
C THR A 91 9.05 8.22 10.97
N ASP A 92 7.93 7.86 10.34
CA ASP A 92 7.37 8.57 9.20
C ASP A 92 5.85 8.71 9.37
N THR A 93 5.43 9.42 10.41
CA THR A 93 4.04 9.46 10.89
C THR A 93 3.07 9.98 9.84
N GLU A 94 3.48 10.98 9.06
CA GLU A 94 2.63 11.64 8.05
C GLU A 94 2.11 10.63 7.00
N MET A 95 2.93 9.63 6.67
CA MET A 95 2.59 8.54 5.76
C MET A 95 1.62 7.50 6.36
N TRP A 96 1.14 7.63 7.59
CA TRP A 96 0.19 6.68 8.18
C TRP A 96 -1.07 7.35 8.76
N THR A 97 -1.28 8.61 8.38
CA THR A 97 -2.45 9.41 8.76
C THR A 97 -3.69 9.01 7.97
N LEU A 98 -4.88 9.27 8.53
CA LEU A 98 -6.13 9.18 7.79
C LEU A 98 -6.10 10.12 6.57
N GLU A 99 -5.61 11.35 6.75
CA GLU A 99 -5.50 12.32 5.65
C GLU A 99 -4.67 11.78 4.47
N CYS A 100 -3.53 11.15 4.74
CA CYS A 100 -2.72 10.54 3.68
C CYS A 100 -3.48 9.41 2.99
N PHE A 101 -4.14 8.52 3.74
CA PHE A 101 -4.92 7.43 3.15
C PHE A 101 -6.16 7.92 2.38
N ASP A 102 -6.79 9.03 2.77
CA ASP A 102 -7.86 9.68 1.99
C ASP A 102 -7.34 10.11 0.61
N ARG A 103 -6.14 10.71 0.55
CA ARG A 103 -5.51 11.10 -0.72
C ARG A 103 -5.13 9.89 -1.57
N VAL A 104 -4.60 8.83 -0.95
CA VAL A 104 -4.29 7.56 -1.63
C VAL A 104 -5.56 6.93 -2.19
N PHE A 105 -6.64 6.87 -1.42
CA PHE A 105 -7.93 6.36 -1.86
C PHE A 105 -8.49 7.18 -3.03
N ALA A 106 -8.42 8.51 -2.95
CA ALA A 106 -8.83 9.40 -4.03
C ALA A 106 -8.02 9.17 -5.32
N ALA A 107 -6.71 8.93 -5.21
CA ALA A 107 -5.84 8.65 -6.36
C ALA A 107 -6.17 7.32 -7.07
N CYS A 108 -6.82 6.37 -6.38
CA CYS A 108 -7.35 5.15 -7.01
C CYS A 108 -8.54 5.46 -7.94
N GLY A 109 -9.31 6.52 -7.70
CA GLY A 109 -10.51 6.83 -8.46
C GLY A 109 -11.50 5.66 -8.48
N GLU A 110 -12.03 5.33 -9.66
CA GLU A 110 -12.94 4.18 -9.86
C GLU A 110 -12.20 2.87 -10.18
N HIS A 111 -10.85 2.85 -10.09
CA HIS A 111 -10.08 1.66 -10.42
C HIS A 111 -10.18 0.56 -9.36
N ASP A 112 -10.05 -0.68 -9.84
CA ASP A 112 -9.95 -1.87 -9.01
C ASP A 112 -8.53 -2.01 -8.45
N THR A 113 -8.27 -1.35 -7.32
CA THR A 113 -6.93 -1.28 -6.71
C THR A 113 -6.81 -2.19 -5.48
N GLU A 114 -5.69 -2.92 -5.39
CA GLU A 114 -5.25 -3.61 -4.17
C GLU A 114 -4.00 -2.92 -3.57
N LEU A 115 -4.06 -2.52 -2.30
CA LEU A 115 -2.94 -1.96 -1.53
C LEU A 115 -2.42 -3.00 -0.55
N PHE A 116 -1.10 -3.19 -0.54
CA PHE A 116 -0.42 -4.09 0.38
C PHE A 116 0.54 -3.29 1.27
N THR A 117 0.53 -3.58 2.57
CA THR A 117 1.49 -3.00 3.51
C THR A 117 1.89 -3.98 4.59
N TYR A 118 3.15 -3.91 5.03
CA TYR A 118 3.70 -4.71 6.11
C TYR A 118 3.14 -4.34 7.49
N SER A 119 2.45 -3.21 7.62
CA SER A 119 1.87 -2.77 8.89
C SER A 119 0.60 -3.55 9.22
N ALA A 120 0.56 -4.18 10.39
CA ALA A 120 -0.64 -4.80 10.97
C ALA A 120 -1.21 -3.96 12.12
N SER A 121 -0.84 -2.67 12.21
CA SER A 121 -1.31 -1.78 13.27
C SER A 121 -2.83 -1.63 13.24
N THR A 122 -3.43 -1.61 14.43
CA THR A 122 -4.87 -1.31 14.61
C THR A 122 -5.20 0.08 14.08
N SER A 123 -4.35 1.08 14.34
CA SER A 123 -4.56 2.46 13.86
C SER A 123 -4.49 2.56 12.34
N VAL A 124 -3.54 1.87 11.70
CA VAL A 124 -3.37 1.88 10.24
C VAL A 124 -4.57 1.23 9.55
N ARG A 125 -5.03 0.09 10.06
CA ARG A 125 -6.24 -0.58 9.53
C ARG A 125 -7.48 0.27 9.72
N ALA A 126 -7.63 0.94 10.87
CA ALA A 126 -8.72 1.87 11.11
C ALA A 126 -8.67 3.07 10.16
N ALA A 127 -7.49 3.63 9.91
CA ALA A 127 -7.31 4.73 8.96
C ALA A 127 -7.66 4.31 7.52
N LEU A 128 -7.20 3.15 7.06
CA LEU A 128 -7.55 2.59 5.75
C LEU A 128 -9.07 2.36 5.60
N LEU A 129 -9.70 1.76 6.61
CA LEU A 129 -11.16 1.56 6.65
C LEU A 129 -11.91 2.90 6.60
N ALA A 130 -11.47 3.88 7.38
CA ALA A 130 -12.05 5.21 7.38
C ALA A 130 -11.84 5.91 6.04
N ALA A 131 -10.71 5.73 5.37
CA ALA A 131 -10.46 6.34 4.05
C ALA A 131 -11.38 5.80 2.93
N GLY A 132 -12.03 4.65 3.15
CA GLY A 132 -12.98 4.04 2.20
C GLY A 132 -12.53 2.70 1.63
N PHE A 133 -11.35 2.20 2.02
CA PHE A 133 -10.92 0.86 1.64
C PHE A 133 -11.72 -0.22 2.38
N VAL A 134 -11.90 -1.36 1.71
CA VAL A 134 -12.27 -2.64 2.33
C VAL A 134 -10.98 -3.32 2.76
N VAL A 135 -10.84 -3.69 4.03
CA VAL A 135 -9.56 -4.13 4.60
C VAL A 135 -9.57 -5.61 4.94
N GLY A 136 -8.54 -6.33 4.53
CA GLY A 136 -8.33 -7.75 4.80
C GLY A 136 -6.96 -8.04 5.40
N ARG A 137 -6.79 -9.32 5.75
CA ARG A 137 -5.53 -9.88 6.23
C ARG A 137 -4.60 -10.08 5.05
N GLY A 138 -3.43 -9.46 5.11
CA GLY A 138 -2.35 -9.73 4.18
C GLY A 138 -1.58 -11.00 4.57
N VAL A 139 -0.74 -11.48 3.66
CA VAL A 139 0.09 -12.68 3.88
C VAL A 139 1.18 -12.44 4.93
N PRO A 140 1.60 -13.47 5.69
CA PRO A 140 2.74 -13.35 6.60
C PRO A 140 4.01 -12.96 5.84
N THR A 141 4.82 -12.07 6.42
CA THR A 141 6.12 -11.66 5.85
C THR A 141 7.17 -11.61 6.95
N GLY A 142 8.27 -12.36 6.78
CA GLY A 142 9.33 -12.46 7.77
C GLY A 142 8.81 -12.99 9.11
N THR A 143 9.03 -12.24 10.18
CA THR A 143 8.56 -12.60 11.54
C THR A 143 7.13 -12.15 11.84
N LYS A 144 6.50 -11.35 10.96
CA LYS A 144 5.13 -10.89 11.17
C LYS A 144 4.14 -11.96 10.72
N ALA A 145 3.36 -12.45 11.68
CA ALA A 145 2.30 -13.43 11.45
C ALA A 145 1.20 -12.90 10.52
N GLU A 146 1.07 -11.58 10.38
CA GLU A 146 0.02 -10.96 9.55
C GLU A 146 0.48 -9.59 9.03
N THR A 147 0.07 -9.27 7.80
CA THR A 147 0.21 -7.94 7.18
C THR A 147 -1.18 -7.39 6.82
N THR A 148 -1.27 -6.27 6.11
CA THR A 148 -2.56 -5.68 5.72
C THR A 148 -2.73 -5.64 4.21
N LEU A 149 -3.91 -6.05 3.77
CA LEU A 149 -4.44 -5.83 2.43
C LEU A 149 -5.57 -4.79 2.54
N ALA A 150 -5.55 -3.77 1.71
CA ALA A 150 -6.67 -2.83 1.53
C ALA A 150 -7.12 -2.88 0.07
N MET A 151 -8.40 -2.72 -0.19
CA MET A 151 -8.97 -2.84 -1.53
C MET A 151 -9.98 -1.72 -1.75
N THR A 152 -10.05 -1.18 -2.97
CA THR A 152 -11.21 -0.36 -3.33
C THR A 152 -12.48 -1.22 -3.25
N PRO A 153 -13.66 -0.64 -3.01
CA PRO A 153 -14.91 -1.41 -2.92
C PRO A 153 -15.16 -2.32 -4.14
N SER A 154 -14.81 -1.85 -5.34
CA SER A 154 -14.94 -2.61 -6.58
C SER A 154 -13.95 -3.79 -6.66
N ALA A 155 -12.69 -3.59 -6.27
CA ALA A 155 -11.71 -4.69 -6.14
C ALA A 155 -12.17 -5.74 -5.12
N ALA A 156 -12.77 -5.31 -4.02
CA ALA A 156 -13.25 -6.18 -2.95
C ALA A 156 -14.41 -7.10 -3.39
N LEU A 157 -15.14 -6.78 -4.46
CA LEU A 157 -16.16 -7.68 -5.04
C LEU A 157 -15.58 -9.03 -5.48
N ARG A 158 -14.29 -9.07 -5.82
CA ARG A 158 -13.57 -10.30 -6.20
C ARG A 158 -12.72 -10.88 -5.07
N SER A 159 -12.84 -10.37 -3.85
CA SER A 159 -12.06 -10.79 -2.69
C SER A 159 -12.16 -12.31 -2.45
N VAL A 160 -13.39 -12.85 -2.42
CA VAL A 160 -13.64 -14.28 -2.20
C VAL A 160 -13.02 -15.14 -3.32
N ALA A 161 -13.26 -14.77 -4.59
CA ALA A 161 -12.70 -15.48 -5.73
C ALA A 161 -11.16 -15.45 -5.75
N ARG A 162 -10.54 -14.43 -5.15
CA ARG A 162 -9.08 -14.27 -5.00
C ARG A 162 -8.55 -14.82 -3.67
N GLY A 163 -9.38 -15.51 -2.88
CA GLY A 163 -9.00 -16.08 -1.59
C GLY A 163 -8.57 -15.05 -0.55
N ARG A 164 -9.07 -13.80 -0.64
CA ARG A 164 -8.78 -12.75 0.33
C ARG A 164 -9.66 -12.92 1.57
N VAL A 165 -9.06 -12.76 2.75
CA VAL A 165 -9.77 -12.85 4.03
C VAL A 165 -9.99 -11.44 4.56
N LEU A 166 -11.25 -10.98 4.56
CA LEU A 166 -11.61 -9.67 5.09
C LEU A 166 -11.50 -9.64 6.63
N LEU A 167 -11.24 -8.46 7.19
CA LEU A 167 -11.38 -8.26 8.63
C LEU A 167 -12.87 -8.40 9.01
N GLY A 168 -13.18 -9.20 10.03
CA GLY A 168 -14.53 -9.40 10.52
C GLY A 168 -14.78 -8.78 11.90
N THR A 169 -15.84 -9.24 12.56
CA THR A 169 -16.24 -8.82 13.91
C THR A 169 -15.15 -9.08 14.95
N GLU A 170 -14.34 -10.12 14.78
CA GLU A 170 -13.23 -10.44 15.67
C GLU A 170 -12.15 -9.34 15.70
N TRP A 171 -11.92 -8.68 14.56
CA TRP A 171 -11.03 -7.53 14.51
C TRP A 171 -11.71 -6.31 15.11
N LEU A 172 -13.00 -6.08 14.84
CA LEU A 172 -13.76 -4.94 15.35
C LEU A 172 -13.83 -4.94 16.90
N GLU A 173 -14.02 -6.10 17.53
CA GLU A 173 -14.01 -6.25 18.99
C GLU A 173 -12.64 -5.96 19.62
N ARG A 174 -11.56 -6.33 18.92
CA ARG A 174 -10.19 -5.99 19.35
C ARG A 174 -9.93 -4.49 19.19
N TRP A 175 -10.35 -3.91 18.07
CA TRP A 175 -10.23 -2.49 17.79
C TRP A 175 -10.95 -1.65 18.85
N ARG A 176 -12.17 -2.01 19.27
CA ARG A 176 -12.92 -1.31 20.34
C ARG A 176 -12.13 -1.16 21.65
N ARG A 177 -11.36 -2.19 22.00
CA ARG A 177 -10.55 -2.26 23.24
C ARG A 177 -9.15 -1.64 23.09
N SER A 178 -8.75 -1.25 21.88
CA SER A 178 -7.41 -0.74 21.63
C SER A 178 -7.31 0.75 21.95
N ASP A 179 -6.22 1.13 22.60
CA ASP A 179 -5.85 2.54 22.79
C ASP A 179 -5.40 3.22 21.47
N ALA A 180 -5.08 2.42 20.44
CA ALA A 180 -4.70 2.89 19.10
C ALA A 180 -5.86 2.80 18.09
N ARG A 181 -7.12 2.84 18.57
CA ARG A 181 -8.31 2.66 17.72
C ARG A 181 -8.62 3.86 16.81
N VAL A 182 -8.19 5.06 17.20
CA VAL A 182 -8.34 6.27 16.38
C VAL A 182 -6.95 6.71 15.89
N PRO A 183 -6.77 7.01 14.59
CA PRO A 183 -5.53 7.58 14.07
C PRO A 183 -5.16 8.89 14.77
N SER A 184 -3.86 9.17 14.88
CA SER A 184 -3.34 10.31 15.66
C SER A 184 -3.71 11.67 15.09
N ASP A 185 -4.02 11.75 13.79
CA ASP A 185 -4.41 12.95 13.07
C ASP A 185 -5.91 13.27 13.20
N VAL A 186 -6.70 12.41 13.86
CA VAL A 186 -8.11 12.70 14.14
C VAL A 186 -8.22 13.48 15.47
N PRO A 187 -8.75 14.71 15.45
CA PRO A 187 -8.97 15.51 16.66
C PRO A 187 -9.88 14.82 17.68
N VAL A 188 -9.66 15.10 18.98
CA VAL A 188 -10.36 14.43 20.09
C VAL A 188 -11.88 14.56 20.01
N ASP A 189 -12.38 15.72 19.59
CA ASP A 189 -13.80 15.98 19.36
C ASP A 189 -14.39 15.20 18.17
N GLY A 190 -13.53 14.76 17.24
CA GLY A 190 -13.90 13.88 16.12
C GLY A 190 -13.92 12.38 16.46
N HIS A 191 -13.44 11.96 17.64
CA HIS A 191 -13.29 10.54 17.97
C HIS A 191 -14.63 9.78 17.96
N ALA A 192 -15.69 10.39 18.49
CA ALA A 192 -17.02 9.76 18.50
C ALA A 192 -17.53 9.51 17.07
N VAL A 193 -17.39 10.51 16.19
CA VAL A 193 -17.80 10.42 14.77
C VAL A 193 -16.97 9.36 14.05
N PHE A 194 -15.66 9.30 14.31
CA PHE A 194 -14.78 8.28 13.74
C PHE A 194 -15.21 6.87 14.16
N VAL A 195 -15.52 6.68 15.44
CA VAL A 195 -15.95 5.38 15.97
C VAL A 195 -17.26 4.91 15.32
N GLU A 196 -18.25 5.80 15.24
CA GLU A 196 -19.53 5.52 14.57
C GLU A 196 -19.33 5.17 13.08
N ARG A 197 -18.43 5.89 12.40
CA ARG A 197 -18.08 5.60 11.00
C ARG A 197 -17.56 4.18 10.84
N ILE A 198 -16.57 3.76 11.63
CA ILE A 198 -15.99 2.41 11.55
C ILE A 198 -17.04 1.34 11.86
N MET A 199 -17.85 1.54 12.89
CA MET A 199 -18.91 0.58 13.25
C MET A 199 -19.99 0.47 12.18
N GLY A 200 -20.26 1.56 11.47
CA GLY A 200 -21.27 1.62 10.41
C GLY A 200 -20.83 1.03 9.07
N LEU A 201 -19.56 0.65 8.88
CA LEU A 201 -19.04 0.17 7.59
C LEU A 201 -19.73 -1.12 7.12
N ALA A 202 -20.07 -1.17 5.84
CA ALA A 202 -20.75 -2.30 5.22
C ALA A 202 -19.99 -3.62 5.38
N GLN A 203 -18.65 -3.58 5.41
CA GLN A 203 -17.80 -4.75 5.64
C GLN A 203 -18.13 -5.48 6.96
N PHE A 204 -18.62 -4.77 7.98
CA PHE A 204 -18.99 -5.37 9.27
C PHE A 204 -20.49 -5.63 9.41
N ARG A 205 -21.31 -5.25 8.42
CA ARG A 205 -22.75 -5.55 8.41
C ARG A 205 -22.94 -7.00 7.97
N GLY A 206 -23.41 -7.86 8.86
CA GLY A 206 -23.63 -9.28 8.58
C GLY A 206 -22.53 -10.23 9.08
N ALA A 207 -21.58 -9.76 9.88
CA ALA A 207 -20.58 -10.59 10.56
C ALA A 207 -21.11 -11.27 11.86
N SER A 208 -22.39 -11.63 11.85
CA SER A 208 -23.07 -12.55 12.77
C SER A 208 -23.50 -13.72 11.88
N GLU A 209 -23.10 -14.98 12.01
CA GLU A 209 -22.60 -15.79 13.13
C GLU A 209 -21.52 -16.77 12.60
N PRO A 210 -20.60 -17.28 13.43
CA PRO A 210 -19.99 -18.57 13.14
C PRO A 210 -21.00 -19.68 13.46
N ALA A 211 -21.18 -20.60 12.52
CA ALA A 211 -21.82 -21.90 12.76
C ALA A 211 -20.99 -22.77 13.72
#